data_AF-A0A5N7ZA97-F1
#
_entry.id   AF-A0A5N7ZA97-F1
#
_cell.length_a   1.000
_cell.length_b   1.000
_cell.length_c   1.000
_cell.angle_alpha   90.00
_cell.angle_beta   90.00
_cell.angle_gamma   90.00
#
_symmetry.space_group_name_H-M   'P 1'
#
loop_
_entity.id
_entity.type
_entity.pdbx_description
1 polymer ?
#
loop_
_entity_poly.entity_id
_entity_poly.type
_entity_poly.pdbx_seq_one_letter_code
_entity_poly.pdbx_strand_id
1 'polypeptide(L)'
;MGNDTQNRITYFTDRILDAISLPERFTFPFYYEPHPLTQIAASELQEYLESQTDMDHNFGLIEDQDGIAIGKMFGVLVVRDANGKIGYLAAFSGKLAGTNQHPRFVPPVFDMLLENSFFLKEETILNSINSQIETVTANPLYHRLKTELEQFVSQSQEEITAFKKQLKANKEERKKSREAQQSSLTESEYAVFEADLIKQSLRDKWELQVLTNKWKACLDETRLQLAQFDDQIEALKKERKEKSAALQQQLFEQY
;
A
#
# COMPACT_ATOMS: atom_id res chain seq x y z
N MET A 1 8.35 -9.88 34.95
CA MET A 1 8.54 -8.63 35.74
C MET A 1 7.15 -8.27 36.23
N GLY A 2 6.69 -8.45 37.46
CA GLY A 2 7.35 -8.31 38.76
C GLY A 2 6.62 -7.21 39.53
N ASN A 3 5.44 -7.50 40.08
CA ASN A 3 4.75 -6.82 41.20
C ASN A 3 4.61 -5.27 41.28
N ASP A 4 4.81 -4.50 40.22
CA ASP A 4 4.72 -3.02 40.30
C ASP A 4 3.33 -2.43 39.94
N THR A 5 2.30 -3.26 39.76
CA THR A 5 0.92 -2.77 39.54
C THR A 5 0.32 -2.14 40.80
N GLN A 6 0.79 -2.53 41.98
CA GLN A 6 0.28 -2.02 43.25
C GLN A 6 0.59 -0.54 43.46
N ASN A 7 1.62 -0.02 42.77
CA ASN A 7 2.02 1.39 42.82
C ASN A 7 1.28 2.26 41.78
N ARG A 8 0.42 1.67 40.93
CA ARG A 8 -0.29 2.36 39.84
C ARG A 8 -1.82 2.37 39.99
N ILE A 9 -2.34 1.70 41.02
CA ILE A 9 -3.77 1.74 41.37
C ILE A 9 -4.01 2.95 42.26
N THR A 10 -4.93 3.82 41.86
CA THR A 10 -5.45 4.85 42.76
C THR A 10 -6.66 4.28 43.49
N TYR A 11 -6.57 4.17 44.81
CA TYR A 11 -7.63 3.55 45.63
C TYR A 11 -8.72 4.56 45.99
N PHE A 12 -9.98 4.11 45.95
CA PHE A 12 -11.09 4.92 46.45
C PHE A 12 -11.07 4.96 47.99
N THR A 13 -11.62 6.03 48.54
CA THR A 13 -11.82 6.15 49.99
C THR A 13 -13.03 5.32 50.44
N ASP A 14 -13.01 4.83 51.68
CA ASP A 14 -14.11 4.03 52.25
C ASP A 14 -15.45 4.78 52.19
N ARG A 15 -15.44 6.11 52.38
CA ARG A 15 -16.62 6.97 52.25
C ARG A 15 -17.30 6.87 50.87
N ILE A 16 -16.52 6.74 49.79
CA ILE A 16 -17.05 6.61 48.43
C ILE A 16 -17.65 5.21 48.24
N LEU A 17 -16.98 4.18 48.76
CA LEU A 17 -17.39 2.78 48.64
C LEU A 17 -18.64 2.45 49.49
N ASP A 18 -18.84 3.15 50.60
CA ASP A 18 -20.05 3.02 51.43
C ASP A 18 -21.29 3.65 50.76
N ALA A 19 -21.09 4.66 49.91
CA ALA A 19 -22.17 5.40 49.25
C ALA A 19 -22.59 4.80 47.90
N ILE A 20 -21.72 4.02 47.26
CA ILE A 20 -21.91 3.52 45.89
C ILE A 20 -21.66 2.02 45.86
N SER A 21 -22.72 1.25 45.57
CA SER A 21 -22.59 -0.20 45.40
C SER A 21 -21.75 -0.55 44.17
N LEU A 22 -20.97 -1.63 44.25
CA LEU A 22 -20.24 -2.16 43.10
C LEU A 22 -21.22 -2.68 42.04
N PRO A 23 -20.86 -2.59 40.74
CA PRO A 23 -21.68 -3.15 39.68
C PRO A 23 -21.70 -4.67 39.78
N GLU A 24 -22.89 -5.27 39.60
CA GLU A 24 -23.05 -6.74 39.60
C GLU A 24 -22.63 -7.39 38.27
N ARG A 25 -22.58 -6.60 37.19
CA ARG A 25 -22.25 -7.05 35.83
C ARG A 25 -21.40 -6.02 35.10
N PHE A 26 -20.60 -6.48 34.16
CA PHE A 26 -19.91 -5.59 33.23
C PHE A 26 -20.91 -4.91 32.29
N THR A 27 -20.64 -3.64 31.96
CA THR A 27 -21.43 -2.87 31.01
C THR A 27 -21.14 -3.29 29.57
N PHE A 28 -22.11 -3.08 28.68
CA PHE A 28 -21.93 -3.33 27.26
C PHE A 28 -21.12 -2.19 26.62
N PRO A 29 -19.96 -2.45 25.98
CA PRO A 29 -18.98 -1.41 25.65
C PRO A 29 -19.44 -0.37 24.61
N PHE A 30 -20.52 -0.65 23.87
CA PHE A 30 -21.00 0.23 22.79
C PHE A 30 -22.30 0.98 23.13
N TYR A 31 -22.93 0.67 24.27
CA TYR A 31 -24.14 1.35 24.73
C TYR A 31 -24.32 1.13 26.24
N TYR A 32 -23.86 2.08 27.05
CA TYR A 32 -23.96 1.99 28.51
C TYR A 32 -23.99 3.38 29.15
N GLU A 33 -24.61 3.46 30.33
CA GLU A 33 -24.38 4.56 31.26
C GLU A 33 -23.13 4.24 32.10
N PRO A 34 -22.15 5.16 32.17
CA PRO A 34 -20.97 4.98 33.01
C PRO A 34 -21.36 4.81 34.48
N HIS A 35 -20.81 3.79 35.12
CA HIS A 35 -21.04 3.55 36.55
C HIS A 35 -20.54 4.75 37.39
N PRO A 36 -21.20 5.15 38.49
CA PRO A 36 -20.79 6.32 39.28
C PRO A 36 -19.31 6.30 39.72
N LEU A 37 -18.77 5.13 40.10
CA LEU A 37 -17.34 4.98 40.40
C LEU A 37 -16.42 5.32 39.22
N THR A 38 -16.82 5.02 37.99
CA THR A 38 -16.04 5.37 36.79
C THR A 38 -16.10 6.86 36.49
N GLN A 39 -17.22 7.52 36.79
CA GLN A 39 -17.34 8.97 36.68
C GLN A 39 -16.43 9.68 37.68
N ILE A 40 -16.43 9.21 38.95
CA ILE A 40 -15.53 9.73 39.99
C ILE A 40 -14.07 9.53 39.58
N ALA A 41 -13.68 8.33 39.15
CA ALA A 41 -12.32 8.07 38.69
C ALA A 41 -11.90 8.96 37.50
N ALA A 42 -12.82 9.22 36.57
CA ALA A 42 -12.56 10.13 35.46
C ALA A 42 -12.36 11.58 35.93
N SER A 43 -13.18 12.06 36.87
CA SER A 43 -13.03 13.39 37.46
C SER A 43 -11.72 13.53 38.24
N GLU A 44 -11.36 12.55 39.08
CA GLU A 44 -10.08 12.57 39.80
C GLU A 44 -8.87 12.53 38.85
N LEU A 45 -8.98 11.84 37.71
CA LEU A 45 -7.95 11.84 36.67
C LEU A 45 -7.85 13.20 35.95
N GLN A 46 -8.97 13.87 35.70
CA GLN A 46 -8.99 15.23 35.14
C GLN A 46 -8.30 16.22 36.09
N GLU A 47 -8.68 16.21 37.37
CA GLU A 47 -8.05 17.05 38.40
C GLU A 47 -6.54 16.82 38.50
N TYR A 48 -6.10 15.57 38.36
CA TYR A 48 -4.68 15.25 38.28
C TYR A 48 -4.00 15.86 37.06
N LEU A 49 -4.59 15.72 35.88
CA LEU A 49 -4.02 16.24 34.63
C LEU A 49 -3.93 17.77 34.64
N GLU A 50 -4.86 18.45 35.32
CA GLU A 50 -4.87 19.91 35.49
C GLU A 50 -3.83 20.41 36.51
N SER A 51 -3.50 19.60 37.52
CA SER A 51 -2.63 20.01 38.64
C SER A 51 -1.19 19.49 38.55
N GLN A 52 -0.94 18.44 37.76
CA GLN A 52 0.39 17.86 37.60
C GLN A 52 1.34 18.82 36.86
N THR A 53 2.62 18.81 37.23
CA THR A 53 3.67 19.64 36.60
C THR A 53 4.80 18.81 35.99
N ASP A 54 4.66 17.48 36.02
CA ASP A 54 5.70 16.53 35.65
C ASP A 54 5.68 16.18 34.15
N MET A 55 4.63 16.56 33.43
CA MET A 55 4.44 16.28 32.00
C MET A 55 4.32 17.59 31.21
N ASP A 56 5.26 17.79 30.29
CA ASP A 56 5.22 18.86 29.31
C ASP A 56 4.42 18.42 28.07
N HIS A 57 3.11 18.68 28.08
CA HIS A 57 2.23 18.41 26.95
C HIS A 57 1.17 19.52 26.82
N ASN A 58 1.09 20.13 25.63
CA ASN A 58 0.07 21.14 25.33
C ASN A 58 -1.25 20.45 24.97
N PHE A 59 -2.17 20.37 25.93
CA PHE A 59 -3.52 19.83 25.74
C PHE A 59 -4.49 20.83 25.07
N GLY A 60 -4.07 22.07 24.84
CA GLY A 60 -4.93 23.15 24.34
C GLY A 60 -5.89 23.73 25.37
N LEU A 61 -5.58 23.60 26.66
CA LEU A 61 -6.40 24.11 27.77
C LEU A 61 -5.97 25.51 28.25
N ILE A 62 -4.73 25.92 27.96
CA ILE A 62 -4.14 27.21 28.34
C ILE A 62 -3.86 28.00 27.07
N GLU A 63 -4.40 29.21 26.97
CA GLU A 63 -4.07 30.15 25.89
C GLU A 63 -2.58 30.51 25.95
N ASP A 64 -1.91 30.51 24.79
CA ASP A 64 -0.48 30.83 24.63
C ASP A 64 0.53 29.85 25.27
N GLN A 65 0.13 28.60 25.58
CA GLN A 65 1.10 27.56 25.94
C GLN A 65 2.00 27.20 24.73
N ASP A 66 3.31 27.12 24.97
CA ASP A 66 4.28 26.72 23.95
C ASP A 66 3.99 25.31 23.39
N GLY A 67 4.26 25.13 22.09
CA GLY A 67 4.05 23.86 21.37
C GLY A 67 2.69 23.74 20.68
N ILE A 68 2.51 22.66 19.91
CA ILE A 68 1.26 22.41 19.17
C ILE A 68 0.21 21.86 20.14
N ALA A 69 -0.96 22.51 20.22
CA ALA A 69 -2.10 22.03 20.99
C ALA A 69 -2.65 20.72 20.39
N ILE A 70 -2.55 19.63 21.15
CA ILE A 70 -2.98 18.29 20.72
C ILE A 70 -3.72 17.61 21.88
N GLY A 71 -5.02 17.35 21.70
CA GLY A 71 -5.81 16.56 22.65
C GLY A 71 -5.37 15.09 22.71
N LYS A 72 -5.70 14.42 23.82
CA LYS A 72 -5.50 12.97 23.98
C LYS A 72 -6.70 12.30 24.61
N MET A 73 -6.87 11.01 24.30
CA MET A 73 -7.85 10.17 24.96
C MET A 73 -7.23 9.50 26.19
N PHE A 74 -7.95 9.59 27.30
CA PHE A 74 -7.62 8.93 28.56
C PHE A 74 -8.72 7.93 28.91
N GLY A 75 -8.35 6.84 29.58
CA GLY A 75 -9.27 5.82 30.03
C GLY A 75 -9.03 5.46 31.49
N VAL A 76 -10.11 5.14 32.20
CA VAL A 76 -10.07 4.61 33.56
C VAL A 76 -10.71 3.23 33.62
N LEU A 77 -10.17 2.36 34.47
CA LEU A 77 -10.73 1.03 34.74
C LEU A 77 -10.82 0.80 36.24
N VAL A 78 -12.03 0.68 36.77
CA VAL A 78 -12.26 0.30 38.17
C VAL A 78 -11.88 -1.16 38.36
N VAL A 79 -11.02 -1.43 39.34
CA VAL A 79 -10.47 -2.74 39.63
C VAL A 79 -10.57 -3.08 41.11
N ARG A 80 -10.59 -4.37 41.41
CA ARG A 80 -10.34 -4.92 42.74
C ARG A 80 -8.94 -5.51 42.76
N ASP A 81 -8.08 -5.08 43.67
CA ASP A 81 -6.74 -5.63 43.81
C ASP A 81 -6.76 -7.04 44.45
N ALA A 82 -5.60 -7.68 44.52
CA ALA A 82 -5.46 -9.01 45.12
C ALA A 82 -5.81 -9.06 46.63
N ASN A 83 -5.79 -7.92 47.32
CA ASN A 83 -6.17 -7.80 48.73
C ASN A 83 -7.66 -7.45 48.91
N GLY A 84 -8.42 -7.33 47.82
CA GLY A 84 -9.83 -6.97 47.85
C GLY A 84 -10.12 -5.47 47.92
N LYS A 85 -9.11 -4.59 47.86
CA LYS A 85 -9.29 -3.14 47.83
C LYS A 85 -9.77 -2.67 46.46
N ILE A 86 -10.67 -1.70 46.44
CA ILE A 86 -11.22 -1.14 45.20
C ILE A 86 -10.50 0.16 44.85
N GLY A 87 -10.12 0.28 43.59
CA GLY A 87 -9.49 1.47 43.03
C GLY A 87 -9.69 1.54 41.53
N TYR A 88 -8.89 2.35 40.86
CA TYR A 88 -8.87 2.40 39.41
C TYR A 88 -7.44 2.48 38.86
N LEU A 89 -7.32 1.99 37.63
CA LEU A 89 -6.17 2.16 36.75
C LEU A 89 -6.47 3.29 35.76
N ALA A 90 -5.45 4.03 35.35
CA ALA A 90 -5.54 5.03 34.29
C ALA A 90 -4.62 4.66 33.11
N ALA A 91 -5.06 4.97 31.89
CA ALA A 91 -4.32 4.77 30.64
C ALA A 91 -4.52 5.95 29.68
N PHE A 92 -3.66 6.09 28.67
CA PHE A 92 -3.77 7.10 27.62
C PHE A 92 -3.48 6.51 26.24
N SER A 93 -3.98 7.17 25.19
CA SER A 93 -3.74 6.79 23.80
C SER A 93 -2.37 7.25 23.28
N GLY A 94 -1.58 6.35 22.69
CA GLY A 94 -0.30 6.68 22.07
C GLY A 94 0.78 7.03 23.10
N LYS A 95 1.57 8.07 22.81
CA LYS A 95 2.58 8.64 23.74
C LYS A 95 2.04 9.86 24.45
N LEU A 96 2.48 10.10 25.69
CA LEU A 96 2.22 11.32 26.45
C LEU A 96 3.54 11.99 26.82
N ALA A 97 3.69 13.29 26.52
CA ALA A 97 4.95 14.03 26.73
C ALA A 97 6.20 13.28 26.19
N GLY A 98 6.09 12.68 24.99
CA GLY A 98 7.18 11.97 24.33
C GLY A 98 7.46 10.54 24.83
N THR A 99 6.82 10.07 25.91
CA THR A 99 7.07 8.75 26.51
C THR A 99 5.78 7.96 26.80
N ASN A 100 5.93 6.63 26.94
CA ASN A 100 4.87 5.72 27.39
C ASN A 100 4.93 5.44 28.89
N GLN A 101 5.99 5.89 29.58
CA GLN A 101 6.24 5.62 30.98
C GLN A 101 5.87 6.83 31.84
N HIS A 102 4.78 6.71 32.61
CA HIS A 102 4.35 7.72 33.56
C HIS A 102 3.89 7.04 34.86
N PRO A 103 4.23 7.56 36.05
CA PRO A 103 3.97 6.87 37.33
C PRO A 103 2.50 6.52 37.57
N ARG A 104 1.57 7.43 37.23
CA ARG A 104 0.13 7.26 37.48
C ARG A 104 -0.61 6.47 36.39
N PHE A 105 0.09 6.05 35.34
CA PHE A 105 -0.52 5.35 34.20
C PHE A 105 0.03 3.93 34.06
N VAL A 106 -0.83 3.00 33.66
CA VAL A 106 -0.39 1.64 33.35
C VAL A 106 0.60 1.65 32.18
N PRO A 107 1.65 0.82 32.22
CA PRO A 107 2.59 0.76 31.11
C PRO A 107 1.90 0.12 29.89
N PRO A 108 2.38 0.37 28.68
CA PRO A 108 1.90 -0.36 27.51
C PRO A 108 2.15 -1.86 27.70
N VAL A 109 1.22 -2.70 27.23
CA VAL A 109 1.36 -4.16 27.25
C VAL A 109 2.61 -4.59 26.47
N PHE A 110 2.91 -3.89 25.38
CA PHE A 110 4.12 -4.02 24.59
C PHE A 110 4.61 -2.64 24.15
N ASP A 111 5.82 -2.25 24.56
CA ASP A 111 6.43 -0.99 24.12
C ASP A 111 7.13 -1.20 22.77
N MET A 112 6.36 -1.08 21.68
CA MET A 112 6.84 -1.21 20.29
C MET A 112 8.05 -0.32 19.97
N LEU A 113 8.28 0.72 20.78
CA LEU A 113 9.21 1.81 20.52
C LEU A 113 10.45 1.78 21.43
N LEU A 114 10.63 0.71 22.20
CA LEU A 114 11.91 0.46 22.86
C LEU A 114 13.03 0.41 21.81
N GLU A 115 14.10 1.15 22.07
CA GLU A 115 15.28 1.19 21.23
C GLU A 115 15.83 -0.24 21.06
N ASN A 116 15.99 -0.70 19.81
CA ASN A 116 16.29 -2.09 19.42
C ASN A 116 15.14 -3.12 19.48
N SER A 117 13.88 -2.70 19.59
CA SER A 117 12.74 -3.61 19.41
C SER A 117 12.82 -4.31 18.05
N PHE A 118 12.35 -5.55 17.98
CA PHE A 118 12.26 -6.28 16.71
C PHE A 118 11.38 -5.51 15.70
N PHE A 119 10.38 -4.77 16.20
CA PHE A 119 9.47 -3.95 15.40
C PHE A 119 10.22 -2.87 14.60
N LEU A 120 11.06 -2.06 15.25
CA LEU A 120 11.82 -1.00 14.56
C LEU A 120 12.79 -1.56 13.50
N LYS A 121 13.36 -2.74 13.76
CA LYS A 121 14.26 -3.42 12.81
C LYS A 121 13.49 -3.90 11.57
N GLU A 122 12.36 -4.57 11.76
CA GLU A 122 11.53 -5.05 10.65
C GLU A 122 10.87 -3.90 9.88
N GLU A 123 10.46 -2.82 10.56
CA GLU A 123 9.95 -1.61 9.92
C GLU A 123 11.00 -0.95 9.00
N THR A 124 12.26 -0.90 9.45
CA THR A 124 13.38 -0.39 8.63
C THR A 124 13.56 -1.23 7.35
N ILE A 125 13.43 -2.56 7.46
CA ILE A 125 13.49 -3.47 6.30
C ILE A 125 12.32 -3.20 5.35
N LEU A 126 11.10 -3.10 5.86
CA LEU A 126 9.91 -2.80 5.05
C LEU A 126 10.03 -1.45 4.33
N ASN A 127 10.53 -0.43 5.01
CA ASN A 127 10.78 0.89 4.42
C ASN A 127 11.87 0.84 3.34
N SER A 128 12.94 0.07 3.55
CA SER A 128 13.96 -0.15 2.52
C SER A 128 13.36 -0.80 1.26
N ILE A 129 12.48 -1.80 1.41
CA ILE A 129 11.81 -2.43 0.26
C ILE A 129 10.90 -1.41 -0.45
N ASN A 130 10.17 -0.57 0.27
CA ASN A 130 9.36 0.50 -0.33
C ASN A 130 10.23 1.45 -1.16
N SER A 131 11.36 1.92 -0.60
CA SER A 131 12.28 2.81 -1.32
C SER A 131 12.89 2.14 -2.56
N GLN A 132 13.15 0.83 -2.51
CA GLN A 132 13.59 0.07 -3.68
C GLN A 132 12.51 0.03 -4.77
N ILE A 133 11.25 -0.24 -4.41
CA ILE A 133 10.13 -0.20 -5.35
C ILE A 133 9.99 1.20 -5.96
N GLU A 134 10.05 2.25 -5.15
CA GLU A 134 10.01 3.64 -5.62
C GLU A 134 11.15 3.94 -6.60
N THR A 135 12.36 3.46 -6.31
CA THR A 135 13.52 3.66 -7.18
C THR A 135 13.34 2.97 -8.54
N VAL A 136 12.85 1.72 -8.55
CA VAL A 136 12.62 0.97 -9.79
C VAL A 136 11.46 1.59 -10.58
N THR A 137 10.39 1.99 -9.90
CA THR A 137 9.21 2.58 -10.56
C THR A 137 9.46 4.00 -11.07
N ALA A 138 10.32 4.78 -10.41
CA ALA A 138 10.74 6.11 -10.87
C ALA A 138 11.87 6.05 -11.92
N ASN A 139 12.34 4.86 -12.31
CA ASN A 139 13.42 4.74 -13.26
C ASN A 139 13.03 5.35 -14.62
N PRO A 140 13.76 6.35 -15.14
CA PRO A 140 13.44 6.99 -16.41
C PRO A 140 13.39 6.01 -17.60
N LEU A 141 14.22 4.96 -17.57
CA LEU A 141 14.23 3.93 -18.60
C LEU A 141 12.94 3.11 -18.58
N TYR A 142 12.43 2.77 -17.40
CA TYR A 142 11.16 2.04 -17.26
C TYR A 142 9.98 2.81 -17.86
N HIS A 143 9.89 4.11 -17.55
CA HIS A 143 8.88 4.99 -18.13
C HIS A 143 9.01 5.12 -19.64
N ARG A 144 10.24 5.34 -20.12
CA ARG A 144 10.53 5.45 -21.55
C ARG A 144 10.11 4.17 -22.29
N LEU A 145 10.47 3.00 -21.79
CA LEU A 145 10.13 1.72 -22.41
C LEU A 145 8.62 1.49 -22.48
N LYS A 146 7.85 1.92 -21.46
CA LYS A 146 6.38 1.86 -21.51
C LYS A 146 5.82 2.73 -22.64
N THR A 147 6.30 3.96 -22.74
CA THR A 147 5.90 4.88 -23.82
C THR A 147 6.31 4.36 -25.19
N GLU A 148 7.53 3.82 -25.33
CA GLU A 148 8.01 3.22 -26.58
C GLU A 148 7.17 2.01 -26.98
N LEU A 149 6.79 1.15 -26.02
CA LEU A 149 5.91 0.00 -26.31
C LEU A 149 4.55 0.46 -26.84
N GLU A 150 3.91 1.44 -26.21
CA GLU A 150 2.64 2.00 -26.67
C GLU A 150 2.75 2.59 -28.08
N GLN A 151 3.82 3.34 -28.34
CA GLN A 151 4.09 3.91 -29.66
C GLN A 151 4.32 2.83 -30.72
N PHE A 152 5.15 1.82 -30.44
CA PHE A 152 5.42 0.71 -31.37
C PHE A 152 4.16 -0.12 -31.64
N VAL A 153 3.31 -0.34 -30.64
CA VAL A 153 2.02 -1.01 -30.84
C VAL A 153 1.16 -0.22 -31.81
N SER A 154 1.02 1.09 -31.59
CA SER A 154 0.24 1.97 -32.48
C SER A 154 0.81 2.00 -33.91
N GLN A 155 2.11 2.26 -34.06
CA GLN A 155 2.78 2.34 -35.36
C GLN A 155 2.73 1.02 -36.12
N SER A 156 2.96 -0.11 -35.44
CA SER A 156 2.88 -1.43 -36.08
C SER A 156 1.49 -1.71 -36.62
N GLN A 157 0.44 -1.34 -35.89
CA GLN A 157 -0.94 -1.53 -36.31
C GLN A 157 -1.27 -0.64 -37.52
N GLU A 158 -0.84 0.63 -37.50
CA GLU A 158 -1.04 1.56 -38.60
C GLU A 158 -0.34 1.09 -39.89
N GLU A 159 0.96 0.82 -39.81
CA GLU A 159 1.76 0.42 -40.98
C GLU A 159 1.30 -0.90 -41.57
N ILE A 160 1.03 -1.93 -40.75
CA ILE A 160 0.56 -3.23 -41.24
C ILE A 160 -0.83 -3.09 -41.89
N THR A 161 -1.69 -2.24 -41.33
CA THR A 161 -3.03 -2.00 -41.90
C THR A 161 -2.93 -1.25 -43.24
N ALA A 162 -2.10 -0.22 -43.31
CA ALA A 162 -1.83 0.52 -44.54
C ALA A 162 -1.25 -0.41 -45.62
N PHE A 163 -0.29 -1.27 -45.25
CA PHE A 163 0.31 -2.23 -46.18
C PHE A 163 -0.72 -3.25 -46.69
N LYS A 164 -1.58 -3.80 -45.81
CA LYS A 164 -2.67 -4.69 -46.22
C LYS A 164 -3.67 -4.01 -47.16
N LYS A 165 -3.95 -2.71 -46.96
CA LYS A 165 -4.77 -1.92 -47.89
C LYS A 165 -4.10 -1.79 -49.26
N GLN A 166 -2.79 -1.53 -49.27
CA GLN A 166 -2.01 -1.51 -50.52
C GLN A 166 -2.04 -2.86 -51.24
N LEU A 167 -1.86 -3.97 -50.53
CA LEU A 167 -1.93 -5.31 -51.13
C LEU A 167 -3.30 -5.59 -51.77
N LYS A 168 -4.37 -5.10 -51.16
CA LYS A 168 -5.71 -5.21 -51.75
C LYS A 168 -5.81 -4.40 -53.05
N ALA A 169 -5.28 -3.17 -53.08
CA ALA A 169 -5.23 -2.36 -54.29
C ALA A 169 -4.40 -3.02 -55.40
N ASN A 170 -3.18 -3.49 -55.07
CA ASN A 170 -2.30 -4.20 -56.01
C ASN A 170 -2.99 -5.45 -56.59
N LYS A 171 -3.74 -6.20 -55.77
CA LYS A 171 -4.49 -7.37 -56.24
C LYS A 171 -5.56 -7.00 -57.27
N GLU A 172 -6.32 -5.93 -57.02
CA GLU A 172 -7.35 -5.45 -57.95
C GLU A 172 -6.72 -4.91 -59.24
N GLU A 173 -5.59 -4.20 -59.15
CA GLU A 173 -4.85 -3.73 -60.32
C GLU A 173 -4.36 -4.91 -61.18
N ARG A 174 -3.73 -5.91 -60.57
CA ARG A 174 -3.34 -7.15 -61.29
C ARG A 174 -4.53 -7.83 -61.95
N LYS A 175 -5.71 -7.83 -61.33
CA LYS A 175 -6.92 -8.40 -61.94
C LYS A 175 -7.32 -7.61 -63.20
N LYS A 176 -7.38 -6.28 -63.12
CA LYS A 176 -7.67 -5.41 -64.27
C LYS A 176 -6.65 -5.58 -65.40
N SER A 177 -5.36 -5.68 -65.07
CA SER A 177 -4.30 -5.84 -66.07
C SER A 177 -4.38 -7.19 -66.79
N ARG A 178 -4.79 -8.27 -66.10
CA ARG A 178 -5.08 -9.57 -66.76
C ARG A 178 -6.19 -9.42 -67.79
N GLU A 179 -7.32 -8.85 -67.38
CA GLU A 179 -8.50 -8.67 -68.25
C GLU A 179 -8.17 -7.80 -69.48
N ALA A 180 -7.38 -6.72 -69.31
CA ALA A 180 -7.04 -5.81 -70.40
C ALA A 180 -6.05 -6.42 -71.42
N GLN A 181 -5.10 -7.24 -70.97
CA GLN A 181 -4.04 -7.76 -71.84
C GLN A 181 -4.38 -9.09 -72.51
N GLN A 182 -5.41 -9.80 -72.04
CA GLN A 182 -5.81 -11.10 -72.57
C GLN A 182 -6.18 -11.09 -74.06
N SER A 183 -6.74 -9.98 -74.55
CA SER A 183 -7.12 -9.80 -75.97
C SER A 183 -6.07 -9.08 -76.80
N SER A 184 -5.00 -8.57 -76.17
CA SER A 184 -4.04 -7.66 -76.80
C SER A 184 -2.68 -8.30 -77.07
N LEU A 185 -2.29 -9.30 -76.27
CA LEU A 185 -1.01 -10.00 -76.38
C LEU A 185 -1.16 -11.35 -77.08
N THR A 186 -0.09 -11.81 -77.72
CA THR A 186 0.00 -13.21 -78.17
C THR A 186 0.10 -14.15 -76.98
N GLU A 187 -0.19 -15.44 -77.18
CA GLU A 187 -0.16 -16.44 -76.10
C GLU A 187 1.21 -16.51 -75.40
N SER A 188 2.31 -16.45 -76.16
CA SER A 188 3.67 -16.46 -75.60
C SER A 188 3.98 -15.20 -74.79
N GLU A 189 3.52 -14.03 -75.24
CA GLU A 189 3.74 -12.76 -74.54
C GLU A 189 2.88 -12.67 -73.27
N TYR A 190 1.64 -13.16 -73.34
CA TYR A 190 0.74 -13.23 -72.19
C TYR A 190 1.27 -14.15 -71.09
N ALA A 191 1.86 -15.30 -71.45
CA ALA A 191 2.48 -16.20 -70.47
C ALA A 191 3.63 -15.54 -69.68
N VAL A 192 4.47 -14.75 -70.35
CA VAL A 192 5.55 -13.99 -69.70
C VAL A 192 4.97 -12.90 -68.79
N PHE A 193 3.94 -12.20 -69.25
CA PHE A 193 3.23 -11.18 -68.47
C PHE A 193 2.58 -11.77 -67.20
N GLU A 194 1.88 -12.91 -67.32
CA GLU A 194 1.24 -13.56 -66.18
C GLU A 194 2.27 -14.06 -65.14
N ALA A 195 3.41 -14.58 -65.60
CA ALA A 195 4.51 -14.95 -64.71
C ALA A 195 5.05 -13.74 -63.92
N ASP A 196 5.11 -12.55 -64.53
CA ASP A 196 5.48 -11.31 -63.83
C ASP A 196 4.43 -10.92 -62.77
N LEU A 197 3.14 -10.98 -63.09
CA LEU A 197 2.07 -10.70 -62.11
C LEU A 197 2.10 -11.66 -60.91
N ILE A 198 2.46 -12.92 -61.13
CA ILE A 198 2.66 -13.90 -60.06
C ILE A 198 3.86 -13.49 -59.19
N LYS A 199 4.99 -13.12 -59.79
CA LYS A 199 6.17 -12.61 -59.05
C LYS A 199 5.83 -11.39 -58.21
N GLN A 200 5.08 -10.44 -58.75
CA GLN A 200 4.59 -9.27 -57.99
C GLN A 200 3.75 -9.71 -56.77
N SER A 201 2.84 -10.66 -56.94
CA SER A 201 2.03 -11.17 -55.82
C SER A 201 2.85 -11.91 -54.76
N LEU A 202 3.93 -12.60 -55.14
CA LEU A 202 4.82 -13.25 -54.19
C LEU A 202 5.65 -12.23 -53.41
N ARG A 203 6.16 -11.20 -54.12
CA ARG A 203 6.87 -10.08 -53.53
C ARG A 203 6.02 -9.33 -52.51
N ASP A 204 4.79 -8.97 -52.87
CA ASP A 204 3.79 -8.37 -51.98
C ASP A 204 3.64 -9.12 -50.64
N LYS A 205 3.50 -10.46 -50.72
CA LYS A 205 3.35 -11.33 -49.54
C LYS A 205 4.60 -11.35 -48.68
N TRP A 206 5.77 -11.44 -49.32
CA TRP A 206 7.06 -11.45 -48.65
C TRP A 206 7.33 -10.12 -47.94
N GLU A 207 7.06 -8.98 -48.59
CA GLU A 207 7.24 -7.65 -48.00
C GLU A 207 6.34 -7.47 -46.75
N LEU A 208 5.09 -7.94 -46.79
CA LEU A 208 4.22 -7.93 -45.60
C LEU A 208 4.79 -8.80 -44.46
N GLN A 209 5.33 -9.97 -44.79
CA GLN A 209 5.94 -10.86 -43.80
C GLN A 209 7.18 -10.22 -43.17
N VAL A 210 8.04 -9.59 -43.97
CA VAL A 210 9.21 -8.85 -43.48
C VAL A 210 8.80 -7.72 -42.54
N LEU A 211 7.81 -6.91 -42.93
CA LEU A 211 7.27 -5.83 -42.10
C LEU A 211 6.72 -6.35 -40.77
N THR A 212 5.93 -7.43 -40.82
CA THR A 212 5.32 -8.02 -39.62
C THR A 212 6.39 -8.59 -38.68
N ASN A 213 7.40 -9.27 -39.23
CA ASN A 213 8.50 -9.84 -38.44
C ASN A 213 9.38 -8.75 -37.80
N LYS A 214 9.65 -7.66 -38.52
CA LYS A 214 10.36 -6.49 -37.98
C LYS A 214 9.63 -5.93 -36.76
N TRP A 215 8.33 -5.65 -36.88
CA TRP A 215 7.54 -5.11 -35.77
C TRP A 215 7.45 -6.09 -34.61
N LYS A 216 7.30 -7.39 -34.89
CA LYS A 216 7.32 -8.43 -33.86
C LYS A 216 8.62 -8.41 -33.06
N ALA A 217 9.77 -8.34 -33.74
CA ALA A 217 11.07 -8.29 -33.07
C ALA A 217 11.19 -7.05 -32.15
N CYS A 218 10.84 -5.86 -32.65
CA CYS A 218 10.90 -4.62 -31.85
C CYS A 218 9.99 -4.68 -30.62
N LEU A 219 8.77 -5.19 -30.78
CA LEU A 219 7.81 -5.33 -29.67
C LEU A 219 8.28 -6.36 -28.64
N ASP A 220 8.77 -7.51 -29.09
CA ASP A 220 9.22 -8.58 -28.20
C ASP A 220 10.47 -8.15 -27.41
N GLU A 221 11.40 -7.42 -28.03
CA GLU A 221 12.57 -6.85 -27.35
C GLU A 221 12.16 -5.83 -26.28
N THR A 222 11.29 -4.89 -26.60
CA THR A 222 10.82 -3.86 -25.66
C THR A 222 10.07 -4.49 -24.48
N ARG A 223 9.23 -5.50 -24.75
CA ARG A 223 8.52 -6.26 -23.71
C ARG A 223 9.48 -7.03 -22.81
N LEU A 224 10.53 -7.62 -23.37
CA LEU A 224 11.53 -8.34 -22.58
C LEU A 224 12.25 -7.41 -21.62
N GLN A 225 12.60 -6.19 -22.06
CA GLN A 225 13.22 -5.20 -21.19
C GLN A 225 12.26 -4.72 -20.10
N LEU A 226 10.99 -4.47 -20.41
CA LEU A 226 9.97 -4.12 -19.41
C LEU A 226 9.75 -5.22 -18.38
N ALA A 227 9.73 -6.49 -18.82
CA ALA A 227 9.56 -7.63 -17.94
C ALA A 227 10.62 -7.67 -16.82
N GLN A 228 11.86 -7.26 -17.09
CA GLN A 228 12.91 -7.21 -16.06
C GLN A 228 12.55 -6.26 -14.91
N PHE A 229 11.96 -5.10 -15.23
CA PHE A 229 11.51 -4.14 -14.22
C PHE A 229 10.26 -4.65 -13.49
N ASP A 230 9.28 -5.17 -14.25
CA ASP A 230 8.02 -5.65 -13.67
C ASP A 230 8.27 -6.86 -12.74
N ASP A 231 9.12 -7.80 -13.14
CA ASP A 231 9.51 -8.95 -12.32
C ASP A 231 10.24 -8.51 -11.05
N GLN A 232 11.12 -7.52 -11.13
CA GLN A 232 11.79 -6.96 -9.96
C GLN A 232 10.79 -6.30 -9.00
N ILE A 233 9.84 -5.53 -9.52
CA ILE A 233 8.79 -4.88 -8.73
C ILE A 233 7.90 -5.92 -8.05
N GLU A 234 7.48 -6.96 -8.76
CA GLU A 234 6.62 -8.01 -8.21
C GLU A 234 7.35 -8.86 -7.16
N ALA A 235 8.64 -9.14 -7.35
CA ALA A 235 9.47 -9.80 -6.34
C ALA A 235 9.54 -8.98 -5.05
N LEU A 236 9.81 -7.66 -5.16
CA LEU A 236 9.87 -6.75 -4.00
C LEU A 236 8.51 -6.63 -3.29
N LYS A 237 7.40 -6.53 -4.05
CA LYS A 237 6.05 -6.50 -3.47
C LYS A 237 5.71 -7.78 -2.73
N LYS A 238 6.10 -8.93 -3.28
CA LYS A 238 5.90 -10.23 -2.64
C LYS A 238 6.70 -10.31 -1.33
N GLU A 239 7.98 -9.96 -1.37
CA GLU A 239 8.83 -9.94 -0.17
C GLU A 239 8.26 -9.03 0.91
N ARG A 240 7.86 -7.80 0.54
CA ARG A 240 7.22 -6.85 1.46
C ARG A 240 5.98 -7.45 2.11
N LYS A 241 5.12 -8.09 1.32
CA LYS A 241 3.87 -8.69 1.81
C LYS A 241 4.15 -9.79 2.83
N GLU A 242 5.09 -10.67 2.53
CA GLU A 242 5.48 -11.78 3.42
C GLU A 242 6.07 -11.25 4.73
N LYS A 243 6.99 -10.29 4.67
CA LYS A 243 7.59 -9.67 5.87
C LYS A 243 6.58 -8.89 6.70
N SER A 244 5.69 -8.14 6.06
CA SER A 244 4.61 -7.40 6.73
C SER A 244 3.66 -8.35 7.46
N ALA A 245 3.29 -9.47 6.84
CA ALA A 245 2.44 -10.48 7.47
C ALA A 245 3.14 -11.14 8.67
N ALA A 246 4.42 -11.48 8.54
CA ALA A 246 5.21 -12.05 9.63
C ALA A 246 5.33 -11.06 10.82
N LEU A 247 5.59 -9.78 10.54
CA LEU A 247 5.66 -8.74 11.56
C LEU A 247 4.32 -8.58 12.30
N GLN A 248 3.20 -8.57 11.57
CA GLN A 248 1.86 -8.51 12.17
C GLN A 248 1.57 -9.71 13.07
N GLN A 249 1.95 -10.91 12.64
CA GLN A 249 1.79 -12.11 13.46
C GLN A 249 2.62 -12.02 14.74
N GLN A 250 3.89 -11.62 14.64
CA GLN A 250 4.76 -11.45 15.80
C GLN A 250 4.23 -10.40 16.77
N LEU A 251 3.64 -9.31 16.28
CA LEU A 251 2.98 -8.33 17.13
C LEU A 251 1.79 -8.93 17.87
N PHE A 252 0.95 -9.71 17.18
CA PHE A 252 -0.20 -10.37 17.79
C PHE A 252 0.21 -11.34 18.90
N GLU A 253 1.33 -12.06 18.74
CA GLU A 253 1.87 -12.95 19.77
C GLU A 253 2.35 -12.23 21.05
N GLN A 254 2.53 -10.90 21.02
CA GLN A 254 2.89 -10.09 22.19
C GLN A 254 1.67 -9.54 22.96
N TYR A 255 0.45 -9.70 22.43
CA TYR A 255 -0.80 -9.25 23.05
C TYR A 255 -1.57 -10.41 23.67
#